data_AF-A0A668VG47-F1
#
_entry.id   AF-A0A668VG47-F1
#
_cell.length_a   1.000
_cell.length_b   1.000
_cell.length_c   1.000
_cell.angle_alpha   90.00
_cell.angle_beta   90.00
_cell.angle_gamma   90.00
#
_symmetry.space_group_name_H-M   'P 1'
#
loop_
_entity.id
_entity.type
_entity.pdbx_description
1 polymer ?
#
loop_
_entity_poly.entity_id
_entity_poly.type
_entity_poly.pdbx_seq_one_letter_code
_entity_poly.pdbx_strand_id
1 'polypeptide(L)'
;MRMESGLSDQYVKRLHAAVHMIDFCPTGRSLGVGGQRNWVILCRYTCRSGYKRKDGVTQATCTRDGWEPNPLCQEIKCRRKHFNNADITGKIQAEYRYNDRVQYNCRRGYEGSFTLTCREDGWYGSNVCTAITGCPTTSFDRRLKVWPHGDKLYFTCEDGYKLLTKGWWGESTCVDGVWSGFESCIEEQKCGEAPVIPNGEGTLGSTEGQGQSQEIISIVCNEGYSAKIEEITCRDGRWDLNGSLDDICRSNHDNCRPPPKVENAVITTPYQKQYPSGSEVTYQCFDNYITEGKATINCIAGEWKELTIKCLQIPPCGIPPALEDGDTKTAIKEQYSHNETIEYMCQSYYIMEGEPYKTCLYGEWTGHMRCLRPCIVNEDEMRQHNIALKSSSTKYLVHDEIIEFRCTRGLSTGTVAMRQRCNSGVLVLPTCRE
;
A
#
# COMPACT_ATOMS: atom_id res chain seq x y z
N MET A 1 -51.33 -73.95 53.28
CA MET A 1 -51.28 -74.74 52.03
C MET A 1 -50.58 -73.91 50.97
N ARG A 2 -49.47 -74.43 50.44
CA ARG A 2 -48.75 -73.90 49.28
C ARG A 2 -49.67 -73.83 48.06
N MET A 3 -49.51 -72.79 47.24
CA MET A 3 -48.90 -72.94 45.91
C MET A 3 -48.43 -71.58 45.40
N GLU A 4 -47.10 -71.49 45.21
CA GLU A 4 -46.44 -70.51 44.37
C GLU A 4 -46.95 -70.62 42.93
N SER A 5 -47.04 -69.51 42.20
CA SER A 5 -46.48 -69.41 40.85
C SER A 5 -46.70 -68.03 40.24
N GLY A 6 -45.58 -67.33 40.01
CA GLY A 6 -45.35 -66.70 38.71
C GLY A 6 -46.06 -65.36 38.45
N LEU A 7 -45.45 -64.28 38.93
CA LEU A 7 -45.04 -63.12 38.12
C LEU A 7 -44.28 -62.16 39.05
N SER A 8 -43.17 -62.66 39.61
CA SER A 8 -42.22 -61.81 40.32
C SER A 8 -41.51 -60.91 39.32
N ASP A 9 -41.45 -59.62 39.63
CA ASP A 9 -40.21 -58.85 39.46
C ASP A 9 -39.74 -58.55 38.02
N GLN A 10 -40.69 -58.38 37.08
CA GLN A 10 -40.36 -57.95 35.71
C GLN A 10 -41.06 -56.68 35.20
N TYR A 11 -42.00 -56.08 35.94
CA TYR A 11 -42.69 -54.85 35.54
C TYR A 11 -42.36 -53.60 36.35
N VAL A 12 -41.36 -53.66 37.24
CA VAL A 12 -40.84 -52.50 38.00
C VAL A 12 -39.37 -52.21 37.65
N LYS A 13 -38.97 -52.47 36.40
CA LYS A 13 -37.62 -52.12 35.93
C LYS A 13 -37.55 -50.65 35.55
N ARG A 14 -36.85 -49.90 36.42
CA ARG A 14 -36.28 -48.56 36.26
C ARG A 14 -37.30 -47.41 36.19
N LEU A 15 -37.85 -47.04 37.35
CA LEU A 15 -38.16 -45.63 37.58
C LEU A 15 -36.87 -44.83 37.40
N HIS A 16 -36.76 -44.12 36.27
CA HIS A 16 -35.73 -43.11 36.08
C HIS A 16 -35.74 -42.18 37.29
N ALA A 17 -34.56 -41.77 37.80
CA ALA A 17 -34.39 -40.86 38.94
C ALA A 17 -35.13 -39.49 38.80
N ALA A 18 -35.74 -39.26 37.64
CA ALA A 18 -36.44 -38.07 37.18
C ALA A 18 -37.98 -38.10 37.35
N VAL A 19 -38.60 -39.22 37.75
CA VAL A 19 -40.08 -39.39 37.76
C VAL A 19 -40.61 -39.74 39.14
N HIS A 20 -41.71 -39.11 39.55
CA HIS A 20 -42.60 -39.59 40.61
C HIS A 20 -43.86 -40.19 39.95
N MET A 21 -44.10 -41.49 40.13
CA MET A 21 -45.38 -42.09 39.75
C MET A 21 -46.41 -41.82 40.84
N ILE A 22 -47.63 -41.46 40.43
CA ILE A 22 -48.80 -41.46 41.31
C ILE A 22 -49.45 -42.82 41.06
N ASP A 23 -49.49 -43.69 42.07
CA ASP A 23 -49.90 -45.11 42.01
C ASP A 23 -51.39 -45.36 41.71
N PHE A 24 -51.96 -44.65 40.73
CA PHE A 24 -53.27 -44.95 40.16
C PHE A 24 -53.15 -45.14 38.66
N CYS A 25 -53.03 -46.41 38.25
CA CYS A 25 -53.08 -46.84 36.85
C CYS A 25 -54.44 -47.50 36.57
N PRO A 26 -55.50 -46.73 36.23
CA PRO A 26 -56.72 -47.33 35.75
C PRO A 26 -56.46 -47.99 34.38
N THR A 27 -56.91 -49.22 34.20
CA THR A 27 -56.94 -49.86 32.88
C THR A 27 -57.86 -49.06 31.95
N GLY A 28 -57.30 -48.43 30.92
CA GLY A 28 -58.04 -47.69 29.92
C GLY A 28 -58.44 -48.57 28.73
N ARG A 29 -59.66 -48.39 28.20
CA ARG A 29 -60.12 -49.04 26.97
C ARG A 29 -59.72 -48.19 25.76
N SER A 30 -58.97 -48.73 24.80
CA SER A 30 -58.87 -48.15 23.46
C SER A 30 -59.70 -48.98 22.47
N LEU A 31 -60.47 -48.31 21.62
CA LEU A 31 -61.26 -48.95 20.56
C LEU A 31 -60.36 -49.12 19.33
N GLY A 32 -59.87 -50.33 19.11
CA GLY A 32 -59.21 -50.73 17.86
C GLY A 32 -60.26 -51.10 16.79
N VAL A 33 -60.07 -50.60 15.57
CA VAL A 33 -60.86 -51.00 14.40
C VAL A 33 -60.49 -52.45 14.05
N GLY A 34 -61.42 -53.39 14.21
CA GLY A 34 -61.18 -54.82 13.98
C GLY A 34 -61.44 -55.77 15.16
N GLY A 35 -62.29 -55.41 16.11
CA GLY A 35 -62.99 -56.37 17.00
C GLY A 35 -62.16 -57.09 18.08
N GLN A 36 -60.85 -56.84 18.20
CA GLN A 36 -60.05 -57.33 19.34
C GLN A 36 -59.95 -56.27 20.44
N ARG A 37 -60.39 -56.62 21.66
CA ARG A 37 -60.31 -55.76 22.85
C ARG A 37 -58.92 -55.89 23.47
N ASN A 38 -58.06 -54.88 23.27
CA ASN A 38 -56.77 -54.80 23.94
C ASN A 38 -56.83 -53.85 25.15
N TRP A 39 -56.29 -54.31 26.29
CA TRP A 39 -56.16 -53.52 27.51
C TRP A 39 -54.82 -52.78 27.49
N VAL A 40 -54.84 -51.46 27.63
CA VAL A 40 -53.62 -50.64 27.71
C VAL A 40 -53.52 -50.04 29.10
N ILE A 41 -52.35 -50.20 29.74
CA ILE A 41 -52.07 -49.61 31.05
C ILE A 41 -51.61 -48.17 30.82
N LEU A 42 -52.44 -47.22 31.24
CA LEU A 42 -52.16 -45.79 31.21
C LEU A 42 -51.95 -45.30 32.65
N CYS A 43 -50.82 -44.65 32.91
CA CYS A 43 -50.48 -44.16 34.24
C CYS A 43 -50.18 -42.66 34.18
N ARG A 44 -50.72 -41.89 35.12
CA ARG A 44 -50.33 -40.50 35.30
C ARG A 44 -49.01 -40.42 36.03
N TYR A 45 -48.14 -39.52 35.59
CA TYR A 45 -46.84 -39.31 36.20
C TYR A 45 -46.57 -37.82 36.39
N THR A 46 -45.74 -37.52 37.38
CA THR A 46 -45.17 -36.20 37.59
C THR A 46 -43.66 -36.30 37.51
N CYS A 47 -43.01 -35.24 37.06
CA CYS A 47 -41.55 -35.19 37.03
C CYS A 47 -41.05 -34.70 38.38
N ARG A 48 -39.91 -35.25 38.82
CA ARG A 48 -39.18 -34.74 39.98
C ARG A 48 -38.68 -33.33 39.68
N SER A 49 -38.56 -32.48 40.70
CA SER A 49 -37.96 -31.15 40.58
C SER A 49 -36.62 -31.23 39.84
N GLY A 50 -36.45 -30.39 38.81
CA GLY A 50 -35.32 -30.49 37.90
C GLY A 50 -35.63 -31.12 36.55
N TYR A 51 -36.82 -31.71 36.39
CA TYR A 51 -37.23 -32.36 35.16
C TYR A 51 -38.63 -31.90 34.72
N LYS A 52 -38.86 -31.87 33.41
CA LYS A 52 -40.16 -31.56 32.81
C LYS A 52 -40.63 -32.69 31.92
N ARG A 53 -41.94 -32.77 31.69
CA ARG A 53 -42.55 -33.78 30.81
C ARG A 53 -42.08 -33.56 29.37
N LYS A 54 -41.75 -34.65 28.68
CA LYS A 54 -41.45 -34.61 27.25
C LYS A 54 -42.74 -34.35 26.47
N ASP A 55 -42.73 -33.38 25.57
CA ASP A 55 -43.87 -32.96 24.72
C ASP A 55 -45.18 -32.62 25.46
N GLY A 56 -45.10 -32.27 26.76
CA GLY A 56 -46.26 -31.93 27.58
C GLY A 56 -47.18 -33.10 27.92
N VAL A 57 -46.79 -34.33 27.56
CA VAL A 57 -47.60 -35.54 27.75
C VAL A 57 -47.78 -35.83 29.24
N THR A 58 -49.03 -36.01 29.69
CA THR A 58 -49.37 -36.18 31.12
C THR A 58 -49.58 -37.64 31.55
N GLN A 59 -49.56 -38.57 30.58
CA GLN A 59 -49.84 -39.98 30.77
C GLN A 59 -48.77 -40.84 30.09
N ALA A 60 -48.30 -41.87 30.79
CA ALA A 60 -47.35 -42.84 30.31
C ALA A 60 -48.10 -44.10 29.88
N THR A 61 -47.71 -44.69 28.76
CA THR A 61 -48.26 -45.97 28.28
C THR A 61 -47.25 -47.08 28.53
N CYS A 62 -47.68 -48.20 29.14
CA CYS A 62 -46.84 -49.38 29.29
C CYS A 62 -46.87 -50.20 27.98
N THR A 63 -45.74 -50.26 27.29
CA THR A 63 -45.53 -51.09 26.09
C THR A 63 -44.62 -52.28 26.42
N ARG A 64 -44.46 -53.20 25.46
CA ARG A 64 -43.54 -54.33 25.59
C ARG A 64 -42.08 -53.87 25.80
N ASP A 65 -41.74 -52.68 25.32
CA ASP A 65 -40.38 -52.13 25.31
C ASP A 65 -40.14 -51.11 26.44
N GLY A 66 -41.14 -50.88 27.31
CA GLY A 66 -41.06 -49.99 28.48
C GLY A 66 -42.16 -48.93 28.54
N TRP A 67 -41.90 -47.84 29.26
CA TRP A 67 -42.83 -46.70 29.34
C TRP A 67 -42.62 -45.73 28.17
N GLU A 68 -43.70 -45.38 27.48
CA GLU A 68 -43.70 -44.39 26.41
C GLU A 68 -44.47 -43.12 26.82
N PRO A 69 -43.92 -41.90 26.63
CA PRO A 69 -42.64 -41.60 25.98
C PRO A 69 -41.40 -41.96 26.82
N ASN A 70 -40.31 -42.41 26.18
CA ASN A 70 -39.04 -42.70 26.83
C ASN A 70 -37.95 -41.66 26.42
N PRO A 71 -37.30 -40.94 27.35
CA PRO A 71 -37.62 -40.84 28.78
C PRO A 71 -38.90 -40.03 29.02
N LEU A 72 -39.64 -40.38 30.08
CA LEU A 72 -40.89 -39.71 30.47
C LEU A 72 -40.68 -38.25 30.88
N CYS A 73 -39.55 -38.01 31.54
CA CYS A 73 -39.13 -36.72 32.06
C CYS A 73 -37.74 -36.40 31.51
N GLN A 74 -37.59 -35.19 30.97
CA GLN A 74 -36.33 -34.66 30.48
C GLN A 74 -35.80 -33.60 31.45
N GLU A 75 -34.47 -33.52 31.58
CA GLU A 75 -33.84 -32.52 32.44
C GLU A 75 -34.19 -31.10 31.95
N ILE A 76 -34.55 -30.21 32.87
CA ILE A 76 -34.79 -28.81 32.55
C ILE A 76 -33.44 -28.14 32.33
N LYS A 77 -33.22 -27.68 31.10
CA LYS A 77 -32.05 -26.87 30.72
C LYS A 77 -32.49 -25.57 30.08
N CYS A 78 -31.89 -24.48 30.50
CA CYS A 78 -32.09 -23.15 29.93
C CYS A 78 -30.86 -22.74 29.11
N ARG A 79 -31.07 -22.42 27.83
CA ARG A 79 -30.00 -21.89 26.97
C ARG A 79 -29.61 -20.49 27.41
N ARG A 80 -28.32 -20.17 27.34
CA ARG A 80 -27.77 -18.84 27.67
C ARG A 80 -28.50 -17.74 26.90
N LYS A 81 -28.99 -16.71 27.61
CA LYS A 81 -29.57 -15.50 27.01
C LYS A 81 -28.49 -14.44 26.85
N HIS A 82 -28.45 -13.81 25.69
CA HIS A 82 -27.61 -12.64 25.41
C HIS A 82 -28.47 -11.39 25.49
N PHE A 83 -27.95 -10.36 26.15
CA PHE A 83 -28.54 -9.04 26.24
C PHE A 83 -27.55 -8.01 25.69
N ASN A 84 -28.03 -7.02 24.93
CA ASN A 84 -27.15 -6.01 24.35
C ASN A 84 -26.59 -5.05 25.40
N ASN A 85 -27.29 -4.92 26.53
CA ASN A 85 -27.03 -3.97 27.62
C ASN A 85 -26.58 -4.64 28.93
N ALA A 86 -26.29 -5.94 28.96
CA ALA A 86 -25.83 -6.64 30.16
C ALA A 86 -24.96 -7.86 29.86
N ASP A 87 -23.97 -8.11 30.71
CA ASP A 87 -23.02 -9.23 30.61
C ASP A 87 -23.13 -10.17 31.83
N ILE A 88 -22.89 -11.48 31.62
CA ILE A 88 -22.92 -12.47 32.71
C ILE A 88 -21.72 -12.28 33.63
N THR A 89 -21.95 -12.23 34.93
CA THR A 89 -20.89 -12.23 35.95
C THR A 89 -20.54 -13.66 36.37
N GLY A 90 -19.27 -14.05 36.18
CA GLY A 90 -18.75 -15.35 36.60
C GLY A 90 -18.67 -16.38 35.46
N LYS A 91 -18.86 -17.67 35.77
CA LYS A 91 -18.61 -18.78 34.84
C LYS A 91 -19.68 -18.83 33.74
N ILE A 92 -19.26 -18.57 32.52
CA ILE A 92 -20.13 -18.59 31.34
C ILE A 92 -20.34 -20.03 30.88
N GLN A 93 -21.60 -20.45 30.72
CA GLN A 93 -21.99 -21.78 30.25
C GLN A 93 -22.99 -21.64 29.10
N ALA A 94 -22.99 -22.62 28.18
CA ALA A 94 -23.93 -22.62 27.05
C ALA A 94 -25.37 -22.96 27.50
N GLU A 95 -25.50 -23.82 28.51
CA GLU A 95 -26.76 -24.26 29.10
C GLU A 95 -26.65 -24.31 30.63
N TYR A 96 -27.75 -23.98 31.30
CA TYR A 96 -27.89 -23.94 32.76
C TYR A 96 -28.98 -24.91 33.22
N ARG A 97 -28.79 -25.56 34.38
CA ARG A 97 -29.72 -26.54 34.96
C ARG A 97 -30.81 -25.87 35.77
N TYR A 98 -31.84 -26.64 36.12
CA TYR A 98 -32.92 -26.18 37.00
C TYR A 98 -32.40 -25.59 38.31
N ASN A 99 -32.97 -24.46 38.72
CA ASN A 99 -32.58 -23.62 39.85
C ASN A 99 -31.21 -22.95 39.75
N ASP A 100 -30.46 -23.11 38.64
CA ASP A 100 -29.27 -22.31 38.41
C ASP A 100 -29.66 -20.84 38.30
N ARG A 101 -28.87 -19.99 38.97
CA ARG A 101 -29.03 -18.54 38.98
C ARG A 101 -27.87 -17.93 38.22
N VAL A 102 -28.19 -17.14 37.20
CA VAL A 102 -27.21 -16.43 36.38
C VAL A 102 -27.36 -14.96 36.65
N GLN A 103 -26.30 -14.37 37.20
CA GLN A 103 -26.23 -12.95 37.46
C GLN A 103 -25.69 -12.23 36.22
N TYR A 104 -26.35 -11.13 35.89
CA TYR A 104 -25.99 -10.24 34.81
C TYR A 104 -25.69 -8.86 35.40
N ASN A 105 -24.57 -8.27 35.00
CA ASN A 105 -24.24 -6.89 35.32
C ASN A 105 -24.51 -6.02 34.09
N CYS A 106 -25.14 -4.86 34.30
CA CYS A 106 -25.44 -3.96 33.20
C CYS A 106 -24.14 -3.37 32.62
N ARG A 107 -24.10 -3.20 31.30
CA ARG A 107 -22.98 -2.61 30.57
C ARG A 107 -22.92 -1.10 30.78
N ARG A 108 -21.81 -0.47 30.37
CA ARG A 108 -21.65 1.00 30.37
C ARG A 108 -22.85 1.68 29.69
N GLY A 109 -23.35 2.75 30.32
CA GLY A 109 -24.56 3.49 29.89
C GLY A 109 -25.86 3.03 30.55
N TYR A 110 -25.83 1.95 31.36
CA TYR A 110 -26.96 1.46 32.11
C TYR A 110 -26.57 1.13 33.55
N GLU A 111 -27.49 1.33 34.50
CA GLU A 111 -27.32 1.03 35.91
C GLU A 111 -28.15 -0.17 36.33
N GLY A 112 -27.56 -0.92 37.26
CA GLY A 112 -28.16 -2.06 37.92
C GLY A 112 -27.45 -3.38 37.62
N SER A 113 -27.99 -4.42 38.22
CA SER A 113 -27.68 -5.81 37.90
C SER A 113 -28.95 -6.63 38.12
N PHE A 114 -29.09 -7.74 37.40
CA PHE A 114 -30.26 -8.61 37.55
C PHE A 114 -29.85 -10.08 37.55
N THR A 115 -30.73 -10.94 38.05
CA THR A 115 -30.48 -12.38 38.13
C THR A 115 -31.63 -13.14 37.51
N LEU A 116 -31.31 -14.00 36.54
CA LEU A 116 -32.27 -14.92 35.97
C LEU A 116 -32.11 -16.30 36.60
N THR A 117 -33.23 -16.95 36.91
CA THR A 117 -33.27 -18.31 37.47
C THR A 117 -33.91 -19.27 36.47
N CYS A 118 -33.26 -20.39 36.19
CA CYS A 118 -33.84 -21.40 35.30
C CYS A 118 -34.93 -22.20 36.04
N ARG A 119 -36.18 -22.09 35.57
CA ARG A 119 -37.37 -22.75 36.12
C ARG A 119 -38.03 -23.64 35.06
N GLU A 120 -39.20 -24.20 35.38
CA GLU A 120 -39.89 -25.21 34.56
C GLU A 120 -40.21 -24.73 33.14
N ASP A 121 -40.66 -23.48 33.02
CA ASP A 121 -41.04 -22.85 31.75
C ASP A 121 -39.91 -22.02 31.10
N GLY A 122 -38.69 -22.07 31.64
CA GLY A 122 -37.53 -21.33 31.15
C GLY A 122 -36.98 -20.31 32.13
N TRP A 123 -36.45 -19.19 31.62
CA TRP A 123 -35.85 -18.15 32.45
C TRP A 123 -36.90 -17.33 33.19
N TYR A 124 -36.75 -17.26 34.52
CA TYR A 124 -37.61 -16.47 35.40
C TYR A 124 -36.81 -15.36 36.10
N GLY A 125 -37.31 -14.14 36.04
CA GLY A 125 -36.71 -12.95 36.66
C GLY A 125 -36.90 -11.69 35.81
N SER A 126 -36.75 -10.51 36.43
CA SER A 126 -36.67 -9.24 35.69
C SER A 126 -35.32 -9.13 34.99
N ASN A 127 -35.30 -8.61 33.77
CA ASN A 127 -34.11 -8.43 32.93
C ASN A 127 -33.86 -6.96 32.57
N VAL A 128 -34.38 -6.04 33.39
CA VAL A 128 -34.33 -4.61 33.10
C VAL A 128 -33.03 -4.03 33.64
N CYS A 129 -32.26 -3.43 32.73
CA CYS A 129 -31.25 -2.45 33.07
C CYS A 129 -31.85 -1.05 32.88
N THR A 130 -31.68 -0.17 33.85
CA THR A 130 -32.19 1.21 33.77
C THR A 130 -31.14 2.06 33.08
N ALA A 131 -31.51 2.83 32.06
CA ALA A 131 -30.59 3.81 31.49
C ALA A 131 -30.25 4.85 32.57
N ILE A 132 -28.97 5.14 32.77
CA ILE A 132 -28.56 6.20 33.71
C ILE A 132 -28.94 7.54 33.08
N THR A 133 -29.97 8.20 33.61
CA THR A 133 -30.35 9.55 33.18
C THR A 133 -29.52 10.61 33.88
N GLY A 134 -28.38 10.94 33.27
CA GLY A 134 -27.62 12.20 33.37
C GLY A 134 -26.52 12.22 32.29
N CYS A 135 -26.25 13.29 31.54
CA CYS A 135 -26.22 14.74 31.82
C CYS A 135 -27.56 15.51 31.84
N PRO A 136 -27.98 16.07 32.99
CA PRO A 136 -29.06 17.05 33.09
C PRO A 136 -28.54 18.41 33.62
N THR A 137 -29.08 19.52 33.12
CA THR A 137 -28.63 20.90 33.44
C THR A 137 -28.85 21.27 34.91
N THR A 138 -27.92 22.03 35.55
CA THR A 138 -28.24 22.97 36.67
C THR A 138 -27.10 23.89 37.15
N SER A 139 -25.94 24.01 36.47
CA SER A 139 -24.92 24.98 36.91
C SER A 139 -23.98 25.38 35.77
N PHE A 140 -24.53 25.94 34.71
CA PHE A 140 -23.72 26.65 33.74
C PHE A 140 -23.44 28.07 34.25
N ASP A 141 -22.34 28.66 33.79
CA ASP A 141 -22.08 30.08 33.97
C ASP A 141 -23.36 30.87 33.64
N ARG A 142 -23.79 31.79 34.53
CA ARG A 142 -25.03 32.57 34.32
C ARG A 142 -25.02 33.34 33.00
N ARG A 143 -23.82 33.56 32.45
CA ARG A 143 -23.53 34.27 31.20
C ARG A 143 -23.67 33.38 29.95
N LEU A 144 -24.16 32.14 30.08
CA LEU A 144 -24.26 31.17 28.99
C LEU A 144 -25.72 30.88 28.62
N LYS A 145 -26.08 31.07 27.34
CA LYS A 145 -27.38 30.70 26.76
C LYS A 145 -27.25 29.33 26.07
N VAL A 146 -28.15 28.38 26.39
CA VAL A 146 -28.06 26.97 25.96
C VAL A 146 -29.33 26.48 25.25
N TRP A 147 -29.17 25.66 24.21
CA TRP A 147 -30.24 25.02 23.44
C TRP A 147 -29.94 23.54 23.19
N PRO A 148 -30.79 22.62 23.68
CA PRO A 148 -30.67 21.20 23.36
C PRO A 148 -31.22 20.89 21.96
N HIS A 149 -30.48 20.13 21.15
CA HIS A 149 -30.94 19.63 19.85
C HIS A 149 -30.33 18.26 19.52
N GLY A 150 -31.18 17.23 19.47
CA GLY A 150 -30.74 15.85 19.27
C GLY A 150 -29.99 15.30 20.49
N ASP A 151 -28.82 14.72 20.27
CA ASP A 151 -27.88 14.20 21.28
C ASP A 151 -26.81 15.23 21.70
N LYS A 152 -26.90 16.47 21.20
CA LYS A 152 -25.97 17.57 21.46
C LYS A 152 -26.63 18.74 22.18
N LEU A 153 -25.80 19.52 22.88
CA LEU A 153 -26.16 20.82 23.45
C LEU A 153 -25.41 21.93 22.72
N TYR A 154 -26.15 22.91 22.22
CA TYR A 154 -25.62 24.10 21.56
C TYR A 154 -25.62 25.27 22.54
N PHE A 155 -24.59 26.09 22.54
CA PHE A 155 -24.48 27.20 23.49
C PHE A 155 -23.77 28.42 22.91
N THR A 156 -24.09 29.59 23.44
CA THR A 156 -23.45 30.89 23.15
C THR A 156 -23.39 31.72 24.44
N CYS A 157 -22.57 32.77 24.46
CA CYS A 157 -22.50 33.68 25.60
C CYS A 157 -23.55 34.79 25.51
N GLU A 158 -23.87 35.41 26.65
CA GLU A 158 -24.66 36.64 26.70
C GLU A 158 -23.93 37.81 26.02
N ASP A 159 -24.69 38.86 25.72
CA ASP A 159 -24.16 40.04 25.03
C ASP A 159 -23.05 40.69 25.88
N GLY A 160 -21.93 41.07 25.24
CA GLY A 160 -20.72 41.54 25.93
C GLY A 160 -19.79 40.42 26.41
N TYR A 161 -20.13 39.15 26.16
CA TYR A 161 -19.32 37.99 26.47
C TYR A 161 -19.10 37.10 25.24
N LYS A 162 -18.02 36.31 25.27
CA LYS A 162 -17.66 35.34 24.23
C LYS A 162 -17.04 34.09 24.86
N LEU A 163 -16.91 33.03 24.06
CA LEU A 163 -16.22 31.81 24.44
C LEU A 163 -14.70 32.01 24.41
N LEU A 164 -13.97 31.27 25.25
CA LEU A 164 -12.52 31.40 25.40
C LEU A 164 -11.76 30.87 24.17
N THR A 165 -12.15 29.71 23.63
CA THR A 165 -11.40 29.01 22.57
C THR A 165 -12.20 28.90 21.26
N LYS A 166 -13.54 28.97 21.36
CA LYS A 166 -14.46 28.86 20.23
C LYS A 166 -14.86 30.22 19.67
N GLY A 167 -15.55 30.20 18.53
CA GLY A 167 -16.17 31.40 17.94
C GLY A 167 -17.35 31.92 18.78
N TRP A 168 -18.34 32.51 18.12
CA TRP A 168 -19.51 33.06 18.82
C TRP A 168 -20.45 31.99 19.42
N TRP A 169 -20.26 30.69 19.10
CA TRP A 169 -21.07 29.58 19.61
C TRP A 169 -20.25 28.28 19.70
N GLY A 170 -20.78 27.31 20.42
CA GLY A 170 -20.19 25.98 20.56
C GLY A 170 -21.22 24.86 20.71
N GLU A 171 -20.75 23.63 20.55
CA GLU A 171 -21.51 22.41 20.85
C GLU A 171 -20.83 21.58 21.94
N SER A 172 -21.62 20.79 22.66
CA SER A 172 -21.18 19.83 23.66
C SER A 172 -21.94 18.52 23.53
N THR A 173 -21.24 17.41 23.73
CA THR A 173 -21.78 16.05 23.79
C THR A 173 -21.65 15.50 25.19
N CYS A 174 -22.65 14.75 25.64
CA CYS A 174 -22.57 14.08 26.94
C CYS A 174 -21.79 12.77 26.76
N VAL A 175 -20.59 12.71 27.35
CA VAL A 175 -19.76 11.50 27.35
C VAL A 175 -19.57 11.08 28.80
N ASP A 176 -19.98 9.84 29.13
CA ASP A 176 -19.85 9.26 30.48
C ASP A 176 -20.41 10.15 31.62
N GLY A 177 -21.47 10.92 31.35
CA GLY A 177 -22.13 11.80 32.32
C GLY A 177 -21.52 13.21 32.46
N VAL A 178 -20.54 13.58 31.62
CA VAL A 178 -19.91 14.91 31.60
C VAL A 178 -20.10 15.57 30.22
N TRP A 179 -20.44 16.86 30.20
CA TRP A 179 -20.46 17.66 28.97
C TRP A 179 -19.02 17.88 28.47
N SER A 180 -18.69 17.32 27.30
CA SER A 180 -17.39 17.49 26.67
C SER A 180 -17.32 18.82 25.91
N GLY A 181 -16.22 19.58 26.06
CA GLY A 181 -16.02 20.84 25.34
C GLY A 181 -16.83 22.02 25.90
N PHE A 182 -17.17 21.98 27.18
CA PHE A 182 -17.81 23.08 27.90
C PHE A 182 -16.78 24.17 28.25
N GLU A 183 -17.08 25.43 27.90
CA GLU A 183 -16.20 26.58 28.09
C GLU A 183 -16.92 27.70 28.85
N SER A 184 -16.18 28.38 29.72
CA SER A 184 -16.67 29.55 30.44
C SER A 184 -16.74 30.77 29.53
N CYS A 185 -17.69 31.67 29.81
CA CYS A 185 -17.78 32.94 29.11
C CYS A 185 -16.79 33.96 29.69
N ILE A 186 -16.03 34.59 28.80
CA ILE A 186 -15.13 35.71 29.11
C ILE A 186 -15.71 36.99 28.51
N GLU A 187 -15.37 38.14 29.09
CA GLU A 187 -15.74 39.45 28.54
C GLU A 187 -15.18 39.58 27.11
N GLU A 188 -15.94 40.21 26.21
CA GLU A 188 -15.55 40.34 24.81
C GLU A 188 -14.20 41.06 24.62
N GLN A 189 -13.83 41.92 25.57
CA GLN A 189 -12.55 42.66 25.59
C GLN A 189 -11.34 41.82 26.02
N LYS A 190 -11.56 40.67 26.68
CA LYS A 190 -10.47 39.79 27.12
C LYS A 190 -10.04 38.87 25.99
N CYS A 191 -8.75 38.64 25.85
CA CYS A 191 -8.29 37.72 24.81
C CYS A 191 -8.71 36.29 25.09
N GLY A 192 -8.97 35.57 24.00
CA GLY A 192 -9.20 34.14 24.04
C GLY A 192 -7.92 33.38 24.34
N GLU A 193 -7.95 32.08 24.16
CA GLU A 193 -6.74 31.26 24.18
C GLU A 193 -5.67 31.81 23.24
N ALA A 194 -4.41 31.78 23.70
CA ALA A 194 -3.27 32.17 22.89
C ALA A 194 -3.21 31.31 21.61
N PRO A 195 -2.95 31.90 20.43
CA PRO A 195 -2.79 31.11 19.22
C PRO A 195 -1.59 30.17 19.38
N VAL A 196 -1.73 28.94 18.90
CA VAL A 196 -0.61 28.00 18.84
C VAL A 196 0.40 28.55 17.85
N ILE A 197 1.63 28.81 18.33
CA ILE A 197 2.73 29.30 17.49
C ILE A 197 3.39 28.11 16.79
N PRO A 198 3.26 27.95 15.46
CA PRO A 198 3.92 26.85 14.76
C PRO A 198 5.43 27.04 14.80
N ASN A 199 6.18 25.99 15.15
CA ASN A 199 7.65 26.00 15.18
C ASN A 199 8.27 27.06 16.11
N GLY A 200 7.54 27.44 17.17
CA GLY A 200 8.03 28.29 18.23
C GLY A 200 7.20 28.13 19.49
N GLU A 201 7.53 28.92 20.49
CA GLU A 201 6.83 29.00 21.76
C GLU A 201 6.49 30.46 22.05
N GLY A 202 5.27 30.71 22.52
CA GLY A 202 4.79 32.03 22.92
C GLY A 202 4.75 32.13 24.43
N THR A 203 5.42 33.14 25.00
CA THR A 203 5.34 33.43 26.44
C THR A 203 4.36 34.58 26.66
N LEU A 204 3.29 34.33 27.43
CA LEU A 204 2.30 35.35 27.78
C LEU A 204 2.92 36.37 28.75
N GLY A 205 2.82 37.65 28.39
CA GLY A 205 3.24 38.79 29.19
C GLY A 205 2.17 39.88 29.23
N SER A 206 2.46 40.97 29.92
CA SER A 206 1.57 42.14 29.97
C SER A 206 2.41 43.41 29.97
N THR A 207 1.98 44.42 29.21
CA THR A 207 2.57 45.77 29.25
C THR A 207 1.63 46.71 30.01
N GLU A 208 2.20 47.48 30.94
CA GLU A 208 1.47 48.52 31.67
C GLU A 208 1.65 49.86 30.94
N GLY A 209 0.59 50.33 30.29
CA GLY A 209 0.55 51.63 29.64
C GLY A 209 -0.76 52.37 29.95
N GLN A 210 -0.66 53.59 30.48
CA GLN A 210 -1.80 54.52 30.66
C GLN A 210 -3.07 53.90 31.30
N GLY A 211 -2.90 53.09 32.36
CA GLY A 211 -4.03 52.57 33.15
C GLY A 211 -4.81 51.41 32.52
N GLN A 212 -4.32 50.85 31.41
CA GLN A 212 -4.84 49.62 30.81
C GLN A 212 -3.69 48.60 30.71
N SER A 213 -3.92 47.39 31.23
CA SER A 213 -2.99 46.26 31.05
C SER A 213 -3.28 45.63 29.69
N GLN A 214 -2.32 45.66 28.77
CA GLN A 214 -2.44 44.99 27.48
C GLN A 214 -1.70 43.66 27.49
N GLU A 215 -2.39 42.59 27.16
CA GLU A 215 -1.79 41.26 27.04
C GLU A 215 -0.97 41.16 25.75
N ILE A 216 0.26 40.67 25.86
CA ILE A 216 1.18 40.42 24.74
C ILE A 216 1.71 38.99 24.82
N ILE A 217 2.07 38.41 23.69
CA ILE A 217 2.80 37.15 23.65
C ILE A 217 4.14 37.41 22.98
N SER A 218 5.22 37.21 23.72
CA SER A 218 6.59 37.25 23.19
C SER A 218 6.92 35.90 22.58
N ILE A 219 7.38 35.91 21.33
CA ILE A 219 7.58 34.71 20.54
C ILE A 219 9.07 34.33 20.52
N VAL A 220 9.36 33.08 20.85
CA VAL A 220 10.68 32.48 20.71
C VAL A 220 10.56 31.32 19.74
N CYS A 221 11.20 31.42 18.57
CA CYS A 221 11.15 30.34 17.60
C CYS A 221 12.09 29.18 18.00
N ASN A 222 11.71 27.97 17.60
CA ASN A 222 12.53 26.78 17.81
C ASN A 222 13.84 26.88 17.00
N GLU A 223 14.84 26.10 17.39
CA GLU A 223 16.10 26.02 16.66
C GLU A 223 15.86 25.72 15.17
N GLY A 224 16.48 26.50 14.28
CA GLY A 224 16.25 26.40 12.84
C GLY A 224 15.04 27.17 12.31
N TYR A 225 14.44 28.08 13.09
CA TYR A 225 13.40 29.03 12.66
C TYR A 225 13.69 30.46 13.16
N SER A 226 13.28 31.51 12.42
CA SER A 226 13.44 32.92 12.80
C SER A 226 12.08 33.61 12.87
N ALA A 227 11.92 34.43 13.90
CA ALA A 227 10.73 35.25 14.11
C ALA A 227 10.72 36.41 13.11
N LYS A 228 9.73 36.45 12.22
CA LYS A 228 9.43 37.68 11.47
C LYS A 228 8.56 38.64 12.31
N ILE A 229 7.77 38.04 13.21
CA ILE A 229 6.92 38.72 14.17
C ILE A 229 7.39 38.24 15.55
N GLU A 230 8.01 39.13 16.31
CA GLU A 230 8.59 38.83 17.62
C GLU A 230 7.56 38.93 18.76
N GLU A 231 6.48 39.68 18.52
CA GLU A 231 5.40 39.88 19.48
C GLU A 231 4.03 39.95 18.79
N ILE A 232 3.01 39.36 19.43
CA ILE A 232 1.61 39.53 19.07
C ILE A 232 0.85 40.16 20.24
N THR A 233 -0.08 41.05 19.91
CA THR A 233 -0.77 41.88 20.91
C THR A 233 -2.26 41.56 20.94
N CYS A 234 -2.82 41.49 22.13
CA CYS A 234 -4.27 41.46 22.30
C CYS A 234 -4.87 42.86 22.08
N ARG A 235 -5.77 43.00 21.11
CA ARG A 235 -6.53 44.23 20.84
C ARG A 235 -8.02 43.91 20.72
N ASP A 236 -8.85 44.60 21.52
CA ASP A 236 -10.30 44.44 21.55
C ASP A 236 -10.74 42.95 21.63
N GLY A 237 -10.06 42.19 22.50
CA GLY A 237 -10.29 40.76 22.71
C GLY A 237 -9.84 39.83 21.58
N ARG A 238 -9.07 40.28 20.60
CA ARG A 238 -8.50 39.43 19.53
C ARG A 238 -6.99 39.57 19.47
N TRP A 239 -6.31 38.44 19.24
CA TRP A 239 -4.87 38.43 18.97
C TRP A 239 -4.61 39.01 17.58
N ASP A 240 -3.90 40.13 17.52
CA ASP A 240 -3.50 40.77 16.27
C ASP A 240 -2.27 40.05 15.71
N LEU A 241 -2.51 39.22 14.69
CA LEU A 241 -1.50 38.33 14.12
C LEU A 241 -0.58 39.03 13.10
N ASN A 242 -0.83 40.30 12.75
CA ASN A 242 -0.03 41.08 11.78
C ASN A 242 0.33 40.30 10.48
N GLY A 243 -0.49 39.33 10.07
CA GLY A 243 -0.18 38.38 8.99
C GLY A 243 -0.79 36.99 9.18
N SER A 244 -0.20 35.98 8.52
CA SER A 244 -0.56 34.57 8.67
C SER A 244 0.18 33.92 9.85
N LEU A 245 -0.44 32.93 10.53
CA LEU A 245 0.22 32.15 11.59
C LEU A 245 1.50 31.44 11.10
N ASP A 246 1.50 31.00 9.84
CA ASP A 246 2.66 30.33 9.21
C ASP A 246 3.83 31.30 8.93
N ASP A 247 3.60 32.61 9.04
CA ASP A 247 4.63 33.64 8.84
C ASP A 247 5.36 34.04 10.13
N ILE A 248 4.88 33.59 11.30
CA ILE A 248 5.41 33.98 12.61
C ILE A 248 6.84 33.45 12.80
N CYS A 249 7.01 32.12 12.81
CA CYS A 249 8.31 31.45 12.84
C CYS A 249 8.56 30.77 11.50
N ARG A 250 9.40 31.38 10.67
CA ARG A 250 9.78 30.80 9.37
C ARG A 250 11.04 29.96 9.49
N SER A 251 11.08 28.82 8.79
CA SER A 251 12.27 27.96 8.74
C SER A 251 13.48 28.75 8.28
N ASN A 252 14.56 28.67 9.06
CA ASN A 252 15.92 29.09 8.72
C ASN A 252 16.64 28.07 7.84
N HIS A 253 16.08 26.86 7.70
CA HIS A 253 16.62 25.80 6.88
C HIS A 253 15.97 25.80 5.49
N ASP A 254 16.74 26.34 4.57
CA ASP A 254 16.66 26.42 3.12
C ASP A 254 16.65 25.04 2.40
N ASN A 255 15.93 24.03 2.93
CA ASN A 255 15.93 22.70 2.33
C ASN A 255 14.99 22.66 1.10
N CYS A 256 15.52 22.27 -0.05
CA CYS A 256 14.73 22.04 -1.24
C CYS A 256 13.90 20.76 -1.11
N ARG A 257 12.69 20.80 -1.68
CA ARG A 257 11.88 19.61 -1.96
C ARG A 257 12.56 18.72 -3.01
N PRO A 258 12.11 17.47 -3.23
CA PRO A 258 12.64 16.64 -4.31
C PRO A 258 12.70 17.39 -5.66
N PRO A 259 13.79 17.25 -6.42
CA PRO A 259 14.00 17.96 -7.68
C PRO A 259 12.85 17.79 -8.69
N PRO A 260 12.60 18.81 -9.54
CA PRO A 260 11.55 18.75 -10.56
C PRO A 260 11.84 17.67 -11.61
N LYS A 261 10.80 16.99 -12.10
CA LYS A 261 10.95 15.94 -13.11
C LYS A 261 11.39 16.53 -14.45
N VAL A 262 12.45 15.99 -15.03
CA VAL A 262 12.88 16.24 -16.43
C VAL A 262 12.46 15.04 -17.28
N GLU A 263 11.82 15.29 -18.42
CA GLU A 263 11.41 14.21 -19.33
C GLU A 263 12.63 13.49 -19.92
N ASN A 264 12.53 12.17 -20.06
CA ASN A 264 13.59 11.31 -20.60
C ASN A 264 14.92 11.38 -19.83
N ALA A 265 14.86 11.66 -18.53
CA ALA A 265 16.02 11.73 -17.64
C ALA A 265 15.80 11.00 -16.31
N VAL A 266 16.92 10.67 -15.65
CA VAL A 266 16.99 10.14 -14.28
C VAL A 266 18.01 10.93 -13.46
N ILE A 267 17.81 10.99 -12.15
CA ILE A 267 18.76 11.60 -11.23
C ILE A 267 19.70 10.50 -10.71
N THR A 268 21.01 10.74 -10.76
CA THR A 268 22.03 9.74 -10.40
C THR A 268 22.44 9.81 -8.93
N THR A 269 22.15 10.92 -8.24
CA THR A 269 22.40 11.07 -6.81
C THR A 269 21.37 10.32 -5.97
N PRO A 270 21.75 9.77 -4.78
CA PRO A 270 20.81 9.08 -3.90
C PRO A 270 19.59 9.92 -3.54
N TYR A 271 18.41 9.30 -3.59
CA TYR A 271 17.16 9.96 -3.25
C TYR A 271 17.13 10.38 -1.77
N GLN A 272 16.76 11.64 -1.54
CA GLN A 272 16.46 12.18 -0.22
C GLN A 272 15.07 12.80 -0.20
N LYS A 273 14.38 12.73 0.95
CA LYS A 273 13.06 13.37 1.13
C LYS A 273 13.15 14.90 1.10
N GLN A 274 14.31 15.45 1.49
CA GLN A 274 14.63 16.88 1.51
C GLN A 274 16.13 17.05 1.24
N TYR A 275 16.50 18.16 0.58
CA TYR A 275 17.89 18.45 0.18
C TYR A 275 18.35 19.75 0.84
N PRO A 276 19.37 19.74 1.70
CA PRO A 276 19.91 20.97 2.30
C PRO A 276 20.37 22.00 1.27
N SER A 277 20.30 23.30 1.61
CA SER A 277 20.90 24.37 0.78
C SER A 277 22.38 24.11 0.55
N GLY A 278 22.83 24.30 -0.68
CA GLY A 278 24.15 23.88 -1.17
C GLY A 278 24.18 22.44 -1.73
N SER A 279 23.11 21.65 -1.60
CA SER A 279 23.04 20.33 -2.23
C SER A 279 23.03 20.44 -3.76
N GLU A 280 23.74 19.53 -4.42
CA GLU A 280 23.76 19.39 -5.87
C GLU A 280 23.15 18.05 -6.28
N VAL A 281 22.39 18.06 -7.37
CA VAL A 281 21.90 16.83 -8.00
C VAL A 281 22.20 16.87 -9.49
N THR A 282 22.55 15.71 -10.04
CA THR A 282 22.89 15.57 -11.46
C THR A 282 21.87 14.69 -12.16
N TYR A 283 21.35 15.20 -13.27
CA TYR A 283 20.50 14.47 -14.20
C TYR A 283 21.34 13.74 -15.24
N GLN A 284 20.81 12.63 -15.71
CA GLN A 284 21.32 11.84 -16.81
C GLN A 284 20.16 11.53 -17.75
N CYS A 285 20.31 11.89 -19.03
CA CYS A 285 19.34 11.52 -20.05
C CYS A 285 19.36 10.00 -20.28
N PHE A 286 18.20 9.44 -20.64
CA PHE A 286 18.09 8.03 -21.04
C PHE A 286 18.84 7.76 -22.35
N ASP A 287 19.06 6.48 -22.63
CA ASP A 287 19.65 6.03 -23.88
C ASP A 287 18.87 6.58 -25.08
N ASN A 288 19.60 6.98 -26.13
CA ASN A 288 19.10 7.67 -27.33
C ASN A 288 18.65 9.13 -27.13
N TYR A 289 18.96 9.74 -25.99
CA TYR A 289 18.80 11.18 -25.77
C TYR A 289 20.13 11.86 -25.49
N ILE A 290 20.33 13.05 -26.07
CA ILE A 290 21.48 13.91 -25.80
C ILE A 290 21.10 15.05 -24.87
N THR A 291 22.01 15.39 -23.96
CA THR A 291 21.86 16.48 -23.01
C THR A 291 22.06 17.83 -23.70
N GLU A 292 21.07 18.71 -23.59
CA GLU A 292 21.18 20.14 -23.91
C GLU A 292 21.09 20.94 -22.60
N GLY A 293 22.00 21.89 -22.38
CA GLY A 293 22.05 22.69 -21.15
C GLY A 293 22.86 22.05 -20.01
N LYS A 294 22.72 22.57 -18.77
CA LYS A 294 23.47 22.11 -17.60
C LYS A 294 22.75 20.98 -16.88
N ALA A 295 23.40 19.82 -16.77
CA ALA A 295 22.83 18.63 -16.15
C ALA A 295 22.81 18.63 -14.61
N THR A 296 23.61 19.49 -13.98
CA THR A 296 23.67 19.62 -12.53
C THR A 296 22.94 20.88 -12.09
N ILE A 297 22.04 20.73 -11.12
CA ILE A 297 21.33 21.82 -10.47
C ILE A 297 21.70 21.88 -8.99
N ASN A 298 21.57 23.05 -8.40
CA ASN A 298 21.90 23.32 -7.01
C ASN A 298 20.70 23.86 -6.22
N CYS A 299 20.58 23.41 -4.98
CA CYS A 299 19.62 23.94 -4.03
C CYS A 299 20.17 25.22 -3.42
N ILE A 300 19.49 26.36 -3.59
CA ILE A 300 19.84 27.64 -2.96
C ILE A 300 18.57 28.21 -2.33
N ALA A 301 18.63 28.46 -1.01
CA ALA A 301 17.54 29.13 -0.29
C ALA A 301 16.16 28.43 -0.45
N GLY A 302 16.14 27.10 -0.45
CA GLY A 302 14.92 26.29 -0.64
C GLY A 302 14.42 26.15 -2.08
N GLU A 303 15.11 26.74 -3.06
CA GLU A 303 14.78 26.64 -4.48
C GLU A 303 15.88 25.96 -5.32
N TRP A 304 15.47 25.13 -6.27
CA TRP A 304 16.38 24.58 -7.28
C TRP A 304 16.71 25.65 -8.32
N LYS A 305 17.98 26.01 -8.44
CA LYS A 305 18.48 26.96 -9.44
C LYS A 305 19.12 26.22 -10.63
N GLU A 306 19.26 26.96 -11.74
CA GLU A 306 19.94 26.50 -12.97
C GLU A 306 19.30 25.30 -13.70
N LEU A 307 17.99 25.08 -13.54
CA LEU A 307 17.24 24.05 -14.29
C LEU A 307 17.12 24.40 -15.77
N THR A 308 18.18 24.09 -16.53
CA THR A 308 18.29 24.36 -17.98
C THR A 308 18.41 23.09 -18.81
N ILE A 309 18.58 21.93 -18.18
CA ILE A 309 18.70 20.65 -18.87
C ILE A 309 17.44 20.32 -19.67
N LYS A 310 17.66 19.86 -20.90
CA LYS A 310 16.68 19.16 -21.74
C LYS A 310 17.32 17.91 -22.32
N CYS A 311 16.55 16.83 -22.42
CA CYS A 311 16.96 15.61 -23.08
C CYS A 311 16.33 15.56 -24.47
N LEU A 312 17.14 15.79 -25.51
CA LEU A 312 16.72 15.82 -26.90
C LEU A 312 16.94 14.44 -27.53
N GLN A 313 15.95 13.95 -28.26
CA GLN A 313 16.06 12.65 -28.93
C GLN A 313 17.16 12.73 -30.01
N ILE A 314 18.07 11.77 -30.00
CA ILE A 314 19.11 11.65 -31.03
C ILE A 314 18.43 11.26 -32.35
N PRO A 315 18.64 12.01 -33.44
CA PRO A 315 18.09 11.63 -34.73
C PRO A 315 18.68 10.29 -35.20
N PRO A 316 17.87 9.39 -35.78
CA PRO A 316 18.39 8.16 -36.35
C PRO A 316 19.25 8.46 -37.58
N CYS A 317 20.23 7.60 -37.85
CA CYS A 317 20.92 7.66 -39.14
C CYS A 317 20.01 7.14 -40.24
N GLY A 318 20.11 7.74 -41.42
CA GLY A 318 19.48 7.23 -42.63
C GLY A 318 20.25 6.06 -43.24
N ILE A 319 19.98 5.81 -44.52
CA ILE A 319 20.64 4.76 -45.30
C ILE A 319 22.17 4.93 -45.22
N PRO A 320 22.92 3.87 -44.90
CA PRO A 320 24.37 3.91 -44.78
C PRO A 320 25.04 4.18 -46.14
N PRO A 321 26.18 4.90 -46.16
CA PRO A 321 26.87 5.24 -47.40
C PRO A 321 27.38 3.98 -48.12
N ALA A 322 27.33 3.96 -49.45
CA ALA A 322 27.87 2.85 -50.23
C ALA A 322 29.41 2.76 -50.08
N LEU A 323 29.95 1.55 -50.14
CA LEU A 323 31.39 1.28 -50.15
C LEU A 323 31.82 0.95 -51.59
N GLU A 324 32.84 1.65 -52.11
CA GLU A 324 33.40 1.32 -53.42
C GLU A 324 34.02 -0.08 -53.40
N ASP A 325 33.74 -0.89 -54.42
CA ASP A 325 34.19 -2.28 -54.54
C ASP A 325 33.81 -3.18 -53.34
N GLY A 326 32.70 -2.86 -52.66
CA GLY A 326 32.18 -3.61 -51.53
C GLY A 326 30.66 -3.52 -51.39
N ASP A 327 30.12 -4.36 -50.52
CA ASP A 327 28.69 -4.48 -50.24
C ASP A 327 28.44 -4.60 -48.73
N THR A 328 27.19 -4.42 -48.31
CA THR A 328 26.79 -4.66 -46.91
C THR A 328 26.55 -6.15 -46.68
N LYS A 329 26.94 -6.67 -45.52
CA LYS A 329 26.72 -8.09 -45.17
C LYS A 329 25.27 -8.40 -44.83
N THR A 330 24.53 -7.41 -44.36
CA THR A 330 23.17 -7.54 -43.85
C THR A 330 22.23 -6.62 -44.61
N ALA A 331 20.93 -6.91 -44.54
CA ALA A 331 19.92 -6.10 -45.19
C ALA A 331 19.90 -4.67 -44.63
N ILE A 332 19.81 -3.70 -45.53
CA ILE A 332 19.78 -2.28 -45.18
C ILE A 332 18.41 -1.89 -44.61
N LYS A 333 18.39 -1.24 -43.44
CA LYS A 333 17.22 -0.57 -42.86
C LYS A 333 17.10 0.86 -43.40
N GLU A 334 15.89 1.43 -43.38
CA GLU A 334 15.67 2.85 -43.69
C GLU A 334 16.21 3.77 -42.59
N GLN A 335 16.20 3.32 -41.34
CA GLN A 335 16.67 4.06 -40.17
C GLN A 335 17.48 3.17 -39.23
N TYR A 336 18.55 3.75 -38.69
CA TYR A 336 19.42 3.11 -37.69
C TYR A 336 19.46 3.94 -36.41
N SER A 337 19.29 3.27 -35.28
CA SER A 337 19.35 3.90 -33.96
C SER A 337 20.79 4.22 -33.57
N HIS A 338 20.96 5.11 -32.59
CA HIS A 338 22.28 5.44 -32.07
C HIS A 338 23.02 4.18 -31.57
N ASN A 339 24.31 4.09 -31.86
CA ASN A 339 25.18 2.94 -31.62
C ASN A 339 24.88 1.67 -32.43
N GLU A 340 23.87 1.67 -33.31
CA GLU A 340 23.73 0.57 -34.27
C GLU A 340 24.89 0.59 -35.26
N THR A 341 25.32 -0.62 -35.64
CA THR A 341 26.40 -0.83 -36.59
C THR A 341 25.89 -1.56 -37.82
N ILE A 342 26.54 -1.31 -38.95
CA ILE A 342 26.41 -2.11 -40.16
C ILE A 342 27.78 -2.61 -40.60
N GLU A 343 27.84 -3.88 -40.98
CA GLU A 343 29.07 -4.53 -41.43
C GLU A 343 29.14 -4.56 -42.95
N TYR A 344 30.30 -4.22 -43.48
CA TYR A 344 30.63 -4.26 -44.89
C TYR A 344 31.51 -5.48 -45.21
N MET A 345 31.49 -5.88 -46.47
CA MET A 345 32.44 -6.82 -47.07
C MET A 345 32.95 -6.26 -48.40
N CYS A 346 34.19 -6.60 -48.75
CA CYS A 346 34.70 -6.30 -50.08
C CYS A 346 34.25 -7.36 -51.09
N GLN A 347 34.20 -6.96 -52.36
CA GLN A 347 33.96 -7.89 -53.47
C GLN A 347 35.07 -8.95 -53.56
N SER A 348 34.82 -9.99 -54.36
CA SER A 348 35.76 -11.10 -54.51
C SER A 348 37.17 -10.61 -54.90
N TYR A 349 38.19 -11.13 -54.22
CA TYR A 349 39.62 -10.79 -54.36
C TYR A 349 40.06 -9.41 -53.84
N TYR A 350 39.13 -8.53 -53.44
CA TYR A 350 39.46 -7.29 -52.75
C TYR A 350 39.70 -7.56 -51.26
N ILE A 351 40.62 -6.81 -50.66
CA ILE A 351 40.95 -6.93 -49.24
C ILE A 351 40.54 -5.65 -48.51
N MET A 352 39.91 -5.78 -47.36
CA MET A 352 39.50 -4.63 -46.57
C MET A 352 40.68 -4.00 -45.84
N GLU A 353 40.78 -2.67 -45.95
CA GLU A 353 41.62 -1.85 -45.09
C GLU A 353 40.76 -1.06 -44.10
N GLY A 354 41.04 -1.23 -42.81
CA GLY A 354 40.26 -0.66 -41.72
C GLY A 354 39.27 -1.65 -41.10
N GLU A 355 38.47 -1.17 -40.16
CA GLU A 355 37.43 -1.97 -39.50
C GLU A 355 36.20 -2.12 -40.41
N PRO A 356 35.55 -3.30 -40.45
CA PRO A 356 34.43 -3.57 -41.35
C PRO A 356 33.11 -2.91 -40.96
N TYR A 357 33.11 -2.04 -39.94
CA TYR A 357 31.89 -1.50 -39.35
C TYR A 357 31.77 0.00 -39.56
N LYS A 358 30.58 0.44 -39.96
CA LYS A 358 30.15 1.83 -39.71
C LYS A 358 29.18 1.86 -38.55
N THR A 359 29.32 2.85 -37.67
CA THR A 359 28.51 3.04 -36.46
C THR A 359 27.71 4.34 -36.56
N CYS A 360 26.40 4.26 -36.31
CA CYS A 360 25.53 5.42 -36.24
C CYS A 360 25.76 6.20 -34.93
N LEU A 361 26.46 7.33 -35.00
CA LEU A 361 26.72 8.18 -33.84
C LEU A 361 26.08 9.54 -34.06
N TYR A 362 25.18 9.95 -33.15
CA TYR A 362 24.52 11.26 -33.17
C TYR A 362 23.83 11.62 -34.51
N GLY A 363 23.29 10.62 -35.22
CA GLY A 363 22.65 10.80 -36.52
C GLY A 363 23.60 10.77 -37.72
N GLU A 364 24.90 10.58 -37.51
CA GLU A 364 25.92 10.49 -38.56
C GLU A 364 26.63 9.13 -38.58
N TRP A 365 26.99 8.68 -39.78
CA TRP A 365 27.74 7.44 -39.96
C TRP A 365 29.23 7.66 -39.72
N THR A 366 29.76 7.01 -38.71
CA THR A 366 31.19 7.03 -38.36
C THR A 366 31.86 5.71 -38.72
N GLY A 367 33.17 5.73 -38.92
CA GLY A 367 33.96 4.56 -39.36
C GLY A 367 34.47 4.73 -40.79
N HIS A 368 35.74 4.41 -40.99
CA HIS A 368 36.44 4.56 -42.27
C HIS A 368 37.05 3.22 -42.69
N MET A 369 36.70 2.78 -43.90
CA MET A 369 37.21 1.57 -44.52
C MET A 369 37.30 1.76 -46.03
N ARG A 370 38.17 0.99 -46.69
CA ARG A 370 38.23 0.91 -48.15
C ARG A 370 38.61 -0.50 -48.61
N CYS A 371 38.18 -0.86 -49.81
CA CYS A 371 38.53 -2.12 -50.44
C CYS A 371 39.77 -1.94 -51.32
N LEU A 372 40.85 -2.64 -50.95
CA LEU A 372 42.11 -2.65 -51.67
C LEU A 372 42.00 -3.56 -52.88
N ARG A 373 42.28 -3.00 -54.05
CA ARG A 373 42.13 -3.67 -55.34
C ARG A 373 43.10 -4.87 -55.47
N PRO A 374 42.66 -6.00 -56.05
CA PRO A 374 43.57 -7.06 -56.42
C PRO A 374 44.45 -6.64 -57.59
N CYS A 375 45.65 -7.22 -57.68
CA CYS A 375 46.50 -7.06 -58.84
C CYS A 375 46.19 -8.14 -59.87
N ILE A 376 46.15 -7.73 -61.14
CA ILE A 376 45.88 -8.64 -62.27
C ILE A 376 47.18 -8.81 -63.04
N VAL A 377 47.58 -10.06 -63.26
CA VAL A 377 48.76 -10.37 -64.06
C VAL A 377 48.33 -10.62 -65.50
N ASN A 378 48.72 -9.74 -66.40
CA ASN A 378 48.43 -9.86 -67.82
C ASN A 378 49.54 -10.63 -68.55
N GLU A 379 49.17 -11.73 -69.22
CA GLU A 379 50.10 -12.55 -70.00
C GLU A 379 50.78 -11.77 -71.13
N ASP A 380 50.10 -10.79 -71.73
CA ASP A 380 50.66 -9.94 -72.79
C ASP A 380 51.78 -9.02 -72.27
N GLU A 381 51.56 -8.40 -71.11
CA GLU A 381 52.56 -7.53 -70.47
C GLU A 381 53.79 -8.34 -70.02
N MET A 382 53.56 -9.54 -69.48
CA MET A 382 54.64 -10.46 -69.15
C MET A 382 55.49 -10.86 -70.37
N ARG A 383 54.85 -11.13 -71.52
CA ARG A 383 55.54 -11.44 -72.77
C ARG A 383 56.41 -10.27 -73.24
N GLN A 384 55.90 -9.04 -73.17
CA GLN A 384 56.66 -7.84 -73.52
C GLN A 384 57.89 -7.65 -72.61
N HIS A 385 57.82 -8.11 -71.37
CA HIS A 385 58.89 -8.00 -70.37
C HIS A 385 59.87 -9.19 -70.35
N ASN A 386 59.71 -10.21 -71.22
CA ASN A 386 60.48 -11.45 -71.25
C ASN A 386 60.48 -12.24 -69.93
N ILE A 387 59.33 -12.27 -69.24
CA ILE A 387 59.17 -12.93 -67.93
C ILE A 387 58.03 -13.96 -67.94
N ALA A 388 58.12 -14.93 -67.03
CA ALA A 388 57.10 -15.94 -66.77
C ALA A 388 56.90 -16.13 -65.26
N LEU A 389 55.75 -16.67 -64.85
CA LEU A 389 55.50 -17.05 -63.46
C LEU A 389 56.40 -18.22 -63.07
N LYS A 390 56.98 -18.16 -61.87
CA LYS A 390 57.89 -19.21 -61.37
C LYS A 390 57.12 -20.42 -60.81
N SER A 391 56.02 -20.19 -60.10
CA SER A 391 55.33 -21.24 -59.33
C SER A 391 53.80 -21.11 -59.24
N SER A 392 53.20 -19.96 -59.57
CA SER A 392 51.73 -19.79 -59.50
C SER A 392 51.07 -19.80 -60.88
N SER A 393 49.84 -20.31 -60.95
CA SER A 393 48.94 -20.19 -62.11
C SER A 393 47.81 -19.17 -61.88
N THR A 394 47.78 -18.50 -60.73
CA THR A 394 46.74 -17.51 -60.40
C THR A 394 46.96 -16.22 -61.19
N LYS A 395 45.90 -15.73 -61.84
CA LYS A 395 45.90 -14.47 -62.60
C LYS A 395 45.56 -13.24 -61.75
N TYR A 396 44.99 -13.48 -60.57
CA TYR A 396 44.59 -12.46 -59.59
C TYR A 396 45.40 -12.67 -58.33
N LEU A 397 45.90 -11.57 -57.78
CA LEU A 397 46.60 -11.53 -56.50
C LEU A 397 45.86 -10.61 -55.57
N VAL A 398 45.56 -11.09 -54.37
CA VAL A 398 45.01 -10.24 -53.33
C VAL A 398 46.07 -9.23 -52.88
N HIS A 399 45.65 -8.12 -52.27
CA HIS A 399 46.61 -7.15 -51.75
C HIS A 399 47.59 -7.80 -50.75
N ASP A 400 48.84 -7.33 -50.76
CA ASP A 400 49.98 -7.85 -50.00
C ASP A 400 50.45 -9.27 -50.36
N GLU A 401 49.76 -9.96 -51.27
CA GLU A 401 50.25 -11.21 -51.84
C GLU A 401 51.51 -10.98 -52.67
N ILE A 402 52.44 -11.93 -52.62
CA ILE A 402 53.73 -11.85 -53.30
C ILE A 402 53.76 -12.86 -54.43
N ILE A 403 54.12 -12.37 -55.62
CA ILE A 403 54.39 -13.19 -56.79
C ILE A 403 55.87 -13.21 -57.12
N GLU A 404 56.33 -14.33 -57.69
CA GLU A 404 57.70 -14.47 -58.16
C GLU A 404 57.74 -14.77 -59.66
N PHE A 405 58.50 -13.94 -60.36
CA PHE A 405 58.77 -14.06 -61.78
C PHE A 405 60.12 -14.74 -62.03
N ARG A 406 60.28 -15.29 -63.23
CA ARG A 406 61.55 -15.78 -63.78
C ARG A 406 61.71 -15.30 -65.21
N CYS A 407 62.94 -15.08 -65.66
CA CYS A 407 63.21 -14.76 -67.06
C CYS A 407 62.86 -15.95 -67.97
N THR A 408 62.18 -15.68 -69.09
CA THR A 408 62.00 -16.67 -70.15
C THR A 408 63.22 -16.71 -71.07
N ARG A 409 63.86 -15.56 -71.29
CA ARG A 409 65.12 -15.37 -72.04
C ARG A 409 65.95 -14.27 -71.39
N GLY A 410 67.28 -14.36 -71.51
CA GLY A 410 68.21 -13.37 -70.98
C GLY A 410 68.34 -13.35 -69.46
N LEU A 411 68.94 -12.28 -68.93
CA LEU A 411 69.17 -12.05 -67.50
C LEU A 411 68.30 -10.89 -66.98
N SER A 412 68.10 -10.85 -65.67
CA SER A 412 67.43 -9.72 -65.01
C SER A 412 68.25 -8.46 -65.21
N THR A 413 67.68 -7.44 -65.86
CA THR A 413 68.42 -6.20 -66.20
C THR A 413 67.91 -4.95 -65.49
N GLY A 414 66.80 -5.05 -64.75
CA GLY A 414 66.16 -3.92 -64.07
C GLY A 414 66.50 -3.77 -62.58
N THR A 415 66.21 -2.59 -62.02
CA THR A 415 66.24 -2.30 -60.57
C THR A 415 65.05 -2.91 -59.82
N VAL A 416 64.02 -3.37 -60.54
CA VAL A 416 62.81 -4.00 -60.02
C VAL A 416 63.10 -5.48 -59.73
N ALA A 417 62.87 -5.90 -58.49
CA ALA A 417 63.13 -7.27 -58.06
C ALA A 417 62.21 -8.30 -58.76
N MET A 418 62.68 -9.54 -58.93
CA MET A 418 61.86 -10.63 -59.49
C MET A 418 60.70 -11.07 -58.59
N ARG A 419 60.75 -10.72 -57.30
CA ARG A 419 59.66 -10.90 -56.33
C ARG A 419 58.93 -9.58 -56.17
N GLN A 420 57.63 -9.58 -56.46
CA GLN A 420 56.80 -8.38 -56.44
C GLN A 420 55.62 -8.59 -55.52
N ARG A 421 55.26 -7.54 -54.80
CA ARG A 421 54.09 -7.52 -53.91
C ARG A 421 52.97 -6.75 -54.56
N CYS A 422 51.76 -7.27 -54.51
CA CYS A 422 50.59 -6.54 -54.95
C CYS A 422 50.28 -5.36 -54.02
N ASN A 423 50.31 -4.13 -54.55
CA ASN A 423 49.97 -2.93 -53.80
C ASN A 423 48.69 -2.28 -54.37
N SER A 424 47.53 -2.65 -53.83
CA SER A 424 46.21 -2.11 -54.18
C SER A 424 45.99 -1.92 -55.69
N GLY A 425 46.08 -3.00 -56.45
CA GLY A 425 45.91 -3.02 -57.91
C GLY A 425 47.16 -2.66 -58.71
N VAL A 426 48.25 -2.25 -58.05
CA VAL A 426 49.52 -1.93 -58.69
C VAL A 426 50.51 -3.08 -58.50
N LEU A 427 50.98 -3.63 -59.62
CA LEU A 427 52.03 -4.64 -59.68
C LEU A 427 53.12 -4.17 -60.64
N VAL A 428 54.33 -3.94 -60.14
CA VAL A 428 55.44 -3.45 -60.96
C VAL A 428 56.17 -4.64 -61.58
N LEU A 429 56.06 -4.82 -62.90
CA LEU A 429 56.67 -5.97 -63.57
C LEU A 429 58.19 -5.78 -63.75
N PRO A 430 59.03 -6.79 -63.39
CA PRO A 430 60.45 -6.79 -63.73
C PRO A 430 60.67 -6.98 -65.23
N THR A 431 61.91 -6.80 -65.73
CA THR A 431 62.23 -6.95 -67.16
C THR A 431 63.55 -7.70 -67.35
N CYS A 432 63.56 -8.65 -68.30
CA CYS A 432 64.76 -9.38 -68.72
C CYS A 432 65.19 -8.96 -70.13
N ARG A 433 66.50 -8.89 -70.35
CA ARG A 433 67.11 -8.64 -71.67
C ARG A 433 68.21 -9.67 -71.91
N GLU A 434 68.41 -10.00 -73.19
CA GLU A 434 69.46 -10.93 -73.63
C GLU A 434 70.87 -10.38 -73.42
#